data_AF-A0A3D4K7L5-F1
#
_entry.id   AF-A0A3D4K7L5-F1
#
_cell.length_a   1.000
_cell.length_b   1.000
_cell.length_c   1.000
_cell.angle_alpha   90.00
_cell.angle_beta   90.00
_cell.angle_gamma   90.00
#
_symmetry.space_group_name_H-M   'P 1'
#
loop_
_entity.id
_entity.type
_entity.pdbx_description
1 polymer ?
#
loop_
_entity_poly.entity_id
_entity_poly.type
_entity_poly.pdbx_seq_one_letter_code
_entity_poly.pdbx_strand_id
1 'polypeptide(L)' 'MQSGIYNGYASMLEGVINKISIELGKKPFVIATGGLSSLFADVKIINELDEDLTLKGLKIIAHLL' A
#
# COMPACT_ATOMS: atom_id res chain seq x y z
N MET A 1 12.73 -17.01 -11.79
CA MET A 1 13.03 -15.58 -11.53
C MET A 1 11.81 -14.80 -11.04
N GLN A 2 10.65 -14.89 -11.71
CA GLN A 2 9.45 -14.10 -11.36
C GLN A 2 8.96 -14.28 -9.91
N SER A 3 8.92 -15.50 -9.38
CA SER A 3 8.52 -15.76 -7.99
C SER A 3 9.46 -15.12 -6.96
N GLY A 4 10.77 -15.06 -7.24
CA GLY A 4 11.75 -14.43 -6.35
C GLY A 4 11.58 -12.91 -6.26
N ILE A 5 11.28 -12.26 -7.40
CA ILE A 5 10.98 -10.83 -7.43
C ILE A 5 9.70 -10.53 -6.65
N TYR A 6 8.63 -11.29 -6.91
CA TYR A 6 7.36 -11.13 -6.21
C TYR A 6 7.50 -11.31 -4.69
N ASN A 7 8.05 -12.45 -4.27
CA ASN A 7 8.22 -12.76 -2.84
C ASN A 7 9.19 -11.79 -2.15
N GLY A 8 10.22 -11.33 -2.87
CA GLY A 8 11.16 -10.32 -2.38
C GLY A 8 10.48 -8.98 -2.09
N TYR A 9 9.64 -8.50 -3.02
CA TYR A 9 8.84 -7.28 -2.82
C TYR A 9 7.82 -7.45 -1.69
N ALA A 10 7.08 -8.56 -1.64
CA ALA A 10 6.12 -8.83 -0.57
C ALA A 10 6.80 -8.81 0.80
N SER A 11 7.95 -9.49 0.93
CA SER A 11 8.74 -9.51 2.18
C SER A 11 9.26 -8.12 2.54
N MET A 12 9.69 -7.33 1.56
CA MET A 12 10.14 -5.95 1.77
C MET A 12 9.01 -5.05 2.29
N LEU A 13 7.82 -5.12 1.67
CA LEU A 13 6.64 -4.36 2.08
C LEU A 13 6.28 -4.69 3.54
N GLU A 14 6.18 -5.98 3.88
CA GLU A 14 5.90 -6.43 5.24
C GLU A 14 6.96 -5.91 6.24
N GLY A 15 8.24 -6.02 5.90
CA GLY A 15 9.33 -5.55 6.74
C GLY A 15 9.29 -4.04 7.01
N VAL A 16 9.03 -3.23 5.99
CA VAL A 16 8.93 -1.77 6.12
C VAL A 16 7.71 -1.37 6.94
N ILE A 17 6.53 -1.92 6.63
CA ILE A 17 5.30 -1.56 7.34
C ILE A 17 5.37 -2.00 8.81
N ASN A 18 5.99 -3.14 9.13
CA ASN A 18 6.19 -3.56 10.51
C ASN A 18 7.08 -2.59 11.30
N LYS A 19 8.17 -2.08 10.68
CA LYS A 19 9.00 -1.05 11.32
C LYS A 19 8.21 0.23 11.61
N ILE A 20 7.42 0.68 10.63
CA ILE A 20 6.53 1.84 10.81
C ILE A 20 5.51 1.59 11.93
N SER A 21 4.93 0.38 11.99
CA SER A 21 3.96 0.03 13.03
C SER A 21 4.56 0.08 14.44
N ILE A 22 5.81 -0.33 14.59
CA ILE A 22 6.55 -0.25 15.86
C ILE A 22 6.76 1.21 16.24
N GLU A 23 7.23 2.06 15.31
CA GLU A 23 7.44 3.50 15.55
C GLU A 23 6.13 4.23 15.91
N LEU A 24 5.02 3.86 15.27
CA LEU A 24 3.70 4.42 15.55
C LEU A 24 3.08 3.92 16.87
N GLY A 25 3.59 2.84 17.46
CA GLY A 25 3.00 2.17 18.62
C GLY A 25 1.62 1.55 18.37
N LYS A 26 1.20 1.43 17.10
CA LYS A 26 -0.09 0.85 16.70
C LYS A 26 0.00 0.26 15.29
N LYS A 27 -0.94 -0.63 14.96
CA LYS A 27 -1.08 -1.15 13.60
C LYS A 27 -1.69 -0.07 12.69
N PRO A 28 -0.98 0.39 11.64
CA PRO A 28 -1.56 1.33 10.68
C PRO A 28 -2.60 0.63 9.79
N PHE A 29 -3.50 1.42 9.23
CA PHE A 29 -4.34 0.99 8.11
C PHE A 29 -3.55 1.21 6.82
N VAL A 30 -3.32 0.16 6.05
CA VAL A 30 -2.44 0.16 4.88
C VAL A 30 -3.28 0.14 3.60
N ILE A 31 -3.19 1.22 2.84
CA ILE A 31 -3.81 1.34 1.51
C ILE A 31 -2.71 1.23 0.46
N ALA A 32 -2.88 0.33 -0.51
CA ALA A 32 -2.02 0.25 -1.68
C ALA A 32 -2.72 0.83 -2.91
N THR A 33 -1.97 1.59 -3.71
CA THR A 33 -2.47 2.31 -4.90
C THR A 33 -1.45 2.23 -6.04
N GLY A 34 -1.82 2.71 -7.22
CA GLY A 34 -1.01 2.67 -8.44
C GLY A 34 -1.14 1.36 -9.22
N GLY A 35 -0.71 1.36 -10.49
CA GLY A 35 -1.03 0.30 -11.45
C GLY A 35 -0.44 -1.09 -11.16
N LEU A 36 0.46 -1.23 -10.18
CA LEU A 36 1.01 -2.52 -9.76
C LEU A 36 0.44 -3.01 -8.42
N SER A 37 -0.42 -2.23 -7.76
CA SER A 37 -0.95 -2.57 -6.43
C SER A 37 -1.76 -3.87 -6.43
N SER A 38 -2.50 -4.14 -7.50
CA SER A 38 -3.29 -5.37 -7.68
C SER A 38 -2.44 -6.64 -7.71
N LEU A 39 -1.15 -6.56 -8.06
CA LEU A 39 -0.23 -7.70 -8.00
C LEU A 39 0.00 -8.20 -6.57
N PHE A 40 -0.21 -7.34 -5.57
CA PHE A 40 0.04 -7.64 -4.16
C PHE A 40 -1.27 -7.78 -3.37
N ALA A 41 -2.41 -8.03 -4.04
CA ALA A 41 -3.72 -8.13 -3.42
C ALA A 41 -3.82 -9.22 -2.34
N ASP A 42 -2.99 -10.25 -2.43
CA ASP A 42 -2.87 -11.38 -1.50
C ASP A 42 -1.91 -11.11 -0.32
N VAL A 43 -1.19 -9.98 -0.33
CA VAL A 43 -0.28 -9.60 0.75
C VAL A 43 -1.10 -9.11 1.96
N LYS A 44 -1.12 -9.93 3.03
CA LYS A 44 -2.01 -9.77 4.20
C LYS A 44 -1.84 -8.46 4.98
N ILE A 45 -0.70 -7.80 4.86
CA ILE A 45 -0.45 -6.53 5.57
C ILE A 45 -1.17 -5.35 4.92
N ILE A 46 -1.60 -5.49 3.65
CA ILE A 46 -2.41 -4.52 2.93
C ILE A 46 -3.88 -4.69 3.36
N ASN A 47 -4.52 -3.59 3.76
CA ASN A 47 -5.92 -3.59 4.17
C ASN A 47 -6.86 -3.31 3.00
N GLU A 48 -6.45 -2.43 2.09
CA GLU A 48 -7.28 -1.96 0.99
C GLU A 48 -6.44 -1.68 -0.27
N LEU A 49 -7.02 -1.97 -1.42
CA LEU A 49 -6.54 -1.52 -2.71
C LEU A 49 -7.42 -0.36 -3.20
N ASP A 50 -6.79 0.76 -3.49
CA ASP A 50 -7.46 1.94 -4.04
C ASP A 50 -6.66 2.51 -5.22
N GLU A 51 -6.97 2.05 -6.44
CA GLU A 51 -6.26 2.48 -7.66
C GLU A 51 -6.46 3.97 -7.98
N ASP A 52 -7.56 4.56 -7.50
CA ASP A 52 -7.95 5.94 -7.76
C ASP A 52 -7.57 6.89 -6.63
N LEU A 53 -6.79 6.44 -5.63
CA LEU A 53 -6.49 7.22 -4.42
C LEU A 53 -6.00 8.66 -4.74
N THR A 54 -5.07 8.77 -5.70
CA THR A 54 -4.56 10.07 -6.16
C THR A 54 -5.65 10.90 -6.85
N LEU A 55 -6.48 10.29 -7.70
CA LEU A 55 -7.55 11.00 -8.41
C LEU A 55 -8.63 11.49 -7.45
N LYS A 56 -8.98 10.69 -6.43
CA LYS A 56 -9.88 11.11 -5.34
C LYS A 56 -9.31 12.31 -4.60
N GLY A 57 -8.01 12.29 -4.28
CA GLY A 57 -7.32 13.41 -3.66
C GLY A 57 -7.36 14.69 -4.52
N LEU A 58 -7.05 14.57 -5.81
CA LEU A 58 -7.13 15.70 -6.75
C LEU A 58 -8.55 16.24 -6.88
N LYS A 59 -9.56 15.37 -6.91
CA LYS A 59 -10.97 15.78 -6.93
C LYS A 59 -11.32 16.57 -5.68
N ILE A 60 -10.88 16.16 -4.50
CA ILE A 60 -11.12 16.92 -3.25
C ILE A 60 -10.51 18.31 -3.36
N ILE A 61 -9.24 18.42 -3.77
CA ILE A 61 -8.55 19.71 -3.92
C ILE A 61 -9.30 20.62 -4.91
N ALA A 62 -9.76 20.08 -6.04
CA ALA A 62 -10.49 20.84 -7.05
C ALA A 62 -11.84 21.40 -6.58
N HIS A 63 -12.46 20.81 -5.55
CA HIS A 63 -13.71 21.33 -4.96
C HIS A 63 -13.46 22.24 -3.74
N LEU A 64 -12.20 22.38 -3.28
CA LEU A 64 -11.82 23.28 -2.19
C LEU A 64 -11.41 24.67 -2.69
N LEU A 65 -11.11 24.80 -3.99
CA LEU A 65 -10.81 26.05 -4.70
C LEU A 65 -12.05 26.57 -5.43
#